data_AF-A0A554J1M0-F1
#
_entry.id   AF-A0A554J1M0-F1
#
_cell.length_a   1.000
_cell.length_b   1.000
_cell.length_c   1.000
_cell.angle_alpha   90.00
_cell.angle_beta   90.00
_cell.angle_gamma   90.00
#
_symmetry.space_group_name_H-M   'P 1'
#
loop_
_entity.id
_entity.type
_entity.pdbx_description
1 polymer ?
#
loop_
_entity_poly.entity_id
_entity_poly.type
_entity_poly.pdbx_seq_one_letter_code
_entity_poly.pdbx_strand_id
1 'polypeptide(L)'
;MNLSQELEQTIERMNEAELHALFSLVREKLKFFHQMHDLHSLQQFHLFDEVLFKHHGESIAGIVIRINTRSVTIKTTDRGEWKVSPVFVTKVRESSVAWESKDMSPSHHNNHSNKTSQTAVRELNPFAEVPRNAPCPCGSGKKFKKCHLVI
;
A
#
# COMPACT_ATOMS: atom_id res chain seq x y z
N MET A 1 15.37 -35.47 -8.76
CA MET A 1 14.90 -35.09 -10.11
C MET A 1 14.67 -33.60 -10.12
N ASN A 2 14.96 -32.91 -11.22
CA ASN A 2 14.73 -31.47 -11.35
C ASN A 2 13.22 -31.23 -11.55
N LEU A 3 12.64 -30.26 -10.84
CA LEU A 3 11.22 -29.89 -10.95
C LEU A 3 10.81 -29.59 -12.41
N SER A 4 11.73 -29.06 -13.22
CA SER A 4 11.47 -28.82 -14.65
C SER A 4 11.29 -30.13 -15.43
N GLN A 5 12.11 -31.14 -15.15
CA GLN A 5 12.07 -32.44 -15.85
C GLN A 5 10.78 -33.22 -15.53
N GLU A 6 10.27 -33.10 -14.31
CA GLU A 6 9.01 -33.74 -13.91
C GLU A 6 7.80 -33.09 -14.60
N LEU A 7 7.81 -31.76 -14.76
CA LEU A 7 6.77 -31.03 -15.48
C LEU A 7 6.81 -31.35 -16.98
N GLU A 8 8.00 -31.41 -17.59
CA GLU A 8 8.17 -31.78 -19.00
C GLU A 8 7.59 -33.17 -19.29
N GLN A 9 7.97 -34.17 -18.49
CA GLN A 9 7.45 -35.54 -18.63
C GLN A 9 5.94 -35.64 -18.42
N THR A 10 5.37 -34.78 -17.59
CA THR A 10 3.93 -34.73 -17.35
C THR A 10 3.21 -34.14 -18.58
N ILE A 11 3.72 -33.04 -19.12
CA ILE A 11 3.15 -32.36 -20.30
C ILE A 11 3.19 -33.28 -21.53
N GLU A 12 4.28 -34.03 -21.74
CA GLU A 12 4.43 -34.95 -22.87
C GLU A 12 3.38 -36.09 -22.89
N ARG A 13 2.85 -36.46 -21.72
CA ARG A 13 1.88 -37.55 -21.58
C ARG A 13 0.42 -37.09 -21.69
N MET A 14 0.19 -35.78 -21.69
CA MET A 14 -1.15 -35.20 -21.71
C MET A 14 -1.71 -35.13 -23.12
N ASN A 15 -3.01 -35.38 -23.27
CA ASN A 15 -3.73 -35.16 -24.52
C ASN A 15 -4.15 -33.67 -24.69
N GLU A 16 -4.67 -33.33 -25.87
CA GLU A 16 -5.05 -31.94 -26.21
C GLU A 16 -6.08 -31.33 -25.23
N ALA A 17 -7.08 -32.11 -24.80
CA ALA A 17 -8.11 -31.64 -23.87
C ALA A 17 -7.50 -31.37 -22.47
N GLU A 18 -6.61 -32.24 -22.01
CA GLU A 18 -5.89 -32.08 -20.76
C GLU A 18 -4.95 -30.87 -20.78
N LEU A 19 -4.26 -30.63 -21.89
CA LEU A 19 -3.41 -29.45 -22.08
C LEU A 19 -4.21 -28.15 -22.03
N HIS A 20 -5.38 -28.10 -22.68
CA HIS A 20 -6.27 -26.95 -22.60
C HIS A 20 -6.83 -26.72 -21.19
N ALA A 21 -7.14 -27.79 -20.45
CA ALA A 21 -7.56 -27.71 -19.05
C ALA A 21 -6.43 -27.16 -18.17
N LEU A 22 -5.21 -27.69 -18.30
CA LEU A 22 -4.03 -27.20 -17.58
C LEU A 22 -3.75 -25.73 -17.89
N PHE A 23 -3.78 -25.33 -19.16
CA PHE A 23 -3.59 -23.93 -19.53
C PHE A 23 -4.62 -23.01 -18.88
N SER A 24 -5.88 -23.45 -18.81
CA SER A 24 -6.93 -22.69 -18.13
C SER A 24 -6.68 -22.56 -16.63
N LEU A 25 -6.26 -23.64 -15.97
CA LEU A 25 -5.89 -23.63 -14.55
C LEU A 25 -4.68 -22.75 -14.26
N VAL A 26 -3.64 -22.83 -15.11
CA VAL A 26 -2.44 -22.00 -15.00
C VAL A 26 -2.79 -20.52 -15.17
N ARG A 27 -3.61 -20.17 -16.17
CA ARG A 27 -4.08 -18.80 -16.35
C ARG A 27 -4.82 -18.26 -15.14
N GLU A 28 -5.75 -19.02 -14.58
CA GLU A 28 -6.48 -18.59 -13.38
C GLU A 28 -5.55 -18.47 -12.17
N LYS A 29 -4.57 -19.36 -12.02
CA LYS A 29 -3.56 -19.26 -10.96
C LYS A 29 -2.70 -18.00 -11.10
N LEU A 30 -2.24 -17.69 -12.31
CA LEU A 30 -1.47 -16.48 -12.59
C LEU A 30 -2.29 -15.21 -12.36
N LYS A 31 -3.56 -15.19 -12.76
CA LYS A 31 -4.49 -14.09 -12.50
C LYS A 31 -4.69 -13.86 -11.01
N PHE A 32 -4.79 -14.93 -10.21
CA PHE A 32 -4.83 -14.83 -8.76
C PHE A 32 -3.56 -14.18 -8.20
N PHE A 33 -2.38 -14.60 -8.65
CA PHE A 33 -1.11 -13.97 -8.23
C PHE A 33 -1.04 -12.49 -8.59
N HIS A 34 -1.49 -12.11 -9.79
CA HIS A 34 -1.56 -10.69 -10.19
C HIS A 34 -2.50 -9.90 -9.26
N GLN A 35 -3.68 -10.43 -8.94
CA GLN A 35 -4.61 -9.77 -8.01
C GLN A 35 -4.03 -9.64 -6.60
N MET A 36 -3.34 -10.66 -6.12
CA MET A 36 -2.61 -10.65 -4.85
C MET A 36 -1.50 -9.59 -4.83
N HIS A 37 -0.72 -9.51 -5.91
CA HIS A 37 0.33 -8.49 -6.07
C HIS A 37 -0.27 -7.09 -6.15
N ASP A 38 -1.35 -6.90 -6.91
CA ASP A 38 -2.08 -5.62 -6.98
C ASP A 38 -2.56 -5.18 -5.58
N LEU A 39 -3.18 -6.10 -4.83
CA LEU A 39 -3.61 -5.85 -3.44
C LEU A 39 -2.44 -5.48 -2.54
N HIS A 40 -1.37 -6.27 -2.54
CA HIS A 40 -0.19 -6.03 -1.70
C HIS A 40 0.50 -4.71 -2.05
N SER A 41 0.65 -4.40 -3.34
CA SER A 41 1.23 -3.15 -3.82
C SER A 41 0.36 -1.93 -3.58
N LEU A 42 -0.93 -2.09 -3.28
CA LEU A 42 -1.81 -1.00 -2.86
C LEU A 42 -1.82 -0.80 -1.34
N GLN A 43 -1.66 -1.86 -0.56
CA GLN A 43 -1.59 -1.80 0.90
C GLN A 43 -0.44 -0.93 1.43
N GLN A 44 0.60 -0.70 0.64
CA GLN A 44 1.74 0.15 1.03
C GLN A 44 1.43 1.66 0.94
N PHE A 45 0.32 2.07 0.31
CA PHE A 45 -0.04 3.48 0.13
C PHE A 45 -1.24 3.87 0.98
N HIS A 46 -1.19 5.07 1.56
CA HIS A 46 -2.27 5.71 2.28
C HIS A 46 -2.66 7.01 1.59
N LEU A 47 -3.88 7.48 1.82
CA LEU A 47 -4.26 8.83 1.41
C LEU A 47 -3.30 9.83 2.06
N PHE A 48 -2.96 10.87 1.31
CA PHE A 48 -2.00 11.90 1.65
C PHE A 48 -0.53 11.46 1.73
N ASP A 49 -0.21 10.21 1.35
CA ASP A 49 1.19 9.83 1.17
C ASP A 49 1.85 10.70 0.10
N GLU A 50 2.99 11.28 0.44
CA GLU A 50 3.89 11.89 -0.53
C GLU A 50 4.60 10.82 -1.33
N VAL A 51 4.51 10.94 -2.65
CA VAL A 51 4.97 9.93 -3.58
C VAL A 51 5.67 10.56 -4.78
N LEU A 52 6.59 9.79 -5.35
CA LEU A 52 7.26 10.09 -6.60
C LEU A 52 6.86 9.08 -7.65
N PHE A 53 6.70 9.53 -8.88
CA PHE A 53 6.58 8.66 -10.05
C PHE A 53 7.35 9.24 -11.23
N LYS A 54 7.61 8.44 -12.26
CA LYS A 54 8.33 8.89 -13.46
C LYS A 54 7.38 9.10 -14.63
N HIS A 55 7.56 10.20 -15.36
CA HIS A 55 6.86 10.50 -16.61
C HIS A 55 7.83 11.12 -17.62
N HIS A 56 7.95 10.56 -18.82
CA HIS A 56 8.94 10.95 -19.83
C HIS A 56 10.39 11.05 -19.33
N GLY A 57 10.75 10.24 -18.32
CA GLY A 57 12.09 10.25 -17.71
C GLY A 57 12.25 11.24 -16.56
N GLU A 58 11.33 12.19 -16.39
CA GLU A 58 11.31 13.16 -15.30
C GLU A 58 10.62 12.56 -14.07
N SER A 59 11.14 12.87 -12.87
CA SER A 59 10.51 12.45 -11.61
C SER A 59 9.57 13.53 -11.13
N ILE A 60 8.31 13.16 -10.92
CA ILE A 60 7.23 14.06 -10.51
C ILE A 60 6.80 13.67 -9.09
N ALA A 61 6.82 14.64 -8.19
CA ALA A 61 6.33 14.49 -6.83
C ALA A 61 4.85 14.90 -6.73
N GLY A 62 4.11 14.24 -5.86
CA GLY A 62 2.73 14.58 -5.57
C GLY A 62 2.19 13.82 -4.37
N ILE A 63 0.89 14.00 -4.12
CA ILE A 63 0.20 13.47 -2.95
C ILE A 63 -0.87 12.48 -3.41
N VAL A 64 -0.95 11.30 -2.79
CA VAL A 64 -2.02 10.34 -3.07
C VAL A 64 -3.35 10.89 -2.56
N ILE A 65 -4.29 11.15 -3.47
CA ILE A 65 -5.64 11.66 -3.13
C ILE A 65 -6.74 10.61 -3.31
N ARG A 66 -6.44 9.50 -4.01
CA ARG A 66 -7.36 8.38 -4.16
C ARG A 66 -6.59 7.07 -4.30
N ILE A 67 -7.11 6.01 -3.69
CA ILE A 67 -6.58 4.65 -3.86
C ILE A 67 -7.70 3.81 -4.48
N ASN A 68 -7.46 3.29 -5.68
CA ASN A 68 -8.36 2.36 -6.37
C ASN A 68 -7.73 0.95 -6.36
N THR A 69 -8.48 -0.04 -6.86
CA THR A 69 -8.08 -1.45 -6.85
C THR A 69 -6.86 -1.80 -7.71
N ARG A 70 -6.33 -0.89 -8.54
CA ARG A 70 -5.14 -1.11 -9.39
C ARG A 70 -4.29 0.15 -9.64
N SER A 71 -4.62 1.26 -8.98
CA SER A 71 -3.99 2.55 -9.27
C SER A 71 -4.13 3.47 -8.09
N VAL A 72 -3.15 4.34 -7.92
CA VAL A 72 -3.27 5.51 -7.06
C VAL A 72 -3.52 6.74 -7.93
N THR A 73 -4.39 7.63 -7.46
CA THR A 73 -4.55 8.96 -8.04
C THR A 73 -3.66 9.90 -7.24
N ILE A 74 -2.74 10.57 -7.92
CA ILE A 74 -1.74 11.47 -7.35
C ILE A 74 -2.07 12.88 -7.80
N LYS A 75 -2.18 13.82 -6.86
CA LYS A 75 -2.31 15.25 -7.17
C LYS A 75 -0.94 15.90 -7.12
N THR A 76 -0.55 16.57 -8.20
CA THR A 76 0.69 17.37 -8.26
C THR A 76 0.37 18.85 -8.13
N THR A 77 1.36 19.65 -7.75
CA THR A 77 1.21 21.10 -7.53
C THR A 77 0.99 21.87 -8.84
N ASP A 78 1.47 21.31 -9.95
CA ASP A 78 1.63 22.00 -11.24
C ASP A 78 0.69 21.47 -12.35
N ARG A 79 0.24 20.22 -12.29
CA ARG A 79 -0.35 19.51 -13.44
C ARG A 79 -1.61 18.69 -13.16
N GLY A 80 -2.27 18.89 -12.02
CA GLY A 80 -3.57 18.26 -11.74
C GLY A 80 -3.48 16.83 -11.19
N GLU A 81 -4.43 15.96 -11.57
CA GLU A 81 -4.57 14.59 -11.05
C GLU A 81 -4.07 13.52 -12.01
N TRP A 82 -3.27 12.59 -11.50
CA TRP A 82 -2.59 11.54 -12.27
C TRP A 82 -2.98 10.16 -11.77
N LYS A 83 -3.47 9.30 -12.66
CA LYS A 83 -3.72 7.88 -12.34
C LYS A 83 -2.48 7.06 -12.67
N VAL A 84 -1.82 6.53 -11.64
CA VAL A 84 -0.54 5.82 -11.79
C VAL A 84 -0.65 4.42 -11.18
N SER A 85 -0.04 3.42 -11.85
CA SER A 85 0.08 2.07 -11.28
C SER A 85 0.96 2.10 -10.03
N PRO A 86 0.59 1.40 -8.93
CA PRO A 86 1.34 1.43 -7.67
C PRO A 86 2.80 0.96 -7.81
N VAL A 87 3.09 0.14 -8.84
CA VAL A 87 4.45 -0.34 -9.15
C VAL A 87 5.36 0.77 -9.66
N PHE A 88 4.81 1.84 -10.23
CA PHE A 88 5.58 3.00 -10.73
C PHE A 88 5.64 4.16 -9.74
N VAL A 89 5.17 3.93 -8.51
CA VAL A 89 5.06 4.94 -7.47
C VAL A 89 5.96 4.55 -6.32
N THR A 90 6.78 5.50 -5.87
CA THR A 90 7.69 5.32 -4.74
C THR A 90 7.26 6.25 -3.63
N LYS A 91 7.01 5.70 -2.43
CA LYS A 91 6.74 6.52 -1.24
C LYS A 91 7.99 7.31 -0.87
N VAL A 92 7.83 8.62 -0.70
CA VAL A 92 8.88 9.45 -0.10
C VAL A 92 8.96 8.99 1.36
N ARG A 93 9.98 8.20 1.70
CA ARG A 93 10.30 8.01 3.11
C ARG A 93 10.76 9.36 3.62
N GLU A 94 10.32 9.76 4.80
CA GLU A 94 10.86 10.91 5.51
C GLU A 94 12.32 10.59 5.86
N SER A 95 13.20 10.77 4.88
CA SER A 95 14.64 10.80 5.08
C SER A 95 14.89 12.09 5.84
N SER A 96 14.86 11.96 7.16
CA SER A 96 15.68 12.70 8.12
C SER A 96 15.95 14.12 7.68
N VAL A 97 15.17 15.07 8.22
CA VAL A 97 15.53 16.48 8.22
C VAL A 97 16.91 16.60 8.89
N ALA A 98 17.97 16.56 8.10
CA ALA A 98 19.28 17.02 8.47
C ALA A 98 19.22 18.54 8.37
N TRP A 99 18.57 19.17 9.35
CA TRP A 99 18.74 20.60 9.57
C TRP A 99 20.02 20.77 10.37
N GLU A 100 21.06 21.20 9.66
CA GLU A 100 22.25 21.85 10.19
C GLU A 100 21.89 22.87 11.28
N SER A 101 22.65 22.88 12.37
CA SER A 101 22.69 24.02 13.29
C SER A 101 24.14 24.35 13.61
N LYS A 102 24.65 25.32 12.85
CA LYS A 102 25.75 26.18 13.26
C LYS A 102 25.32 26.94 14.52
N ASP A 103 26.19 26.89 15.53
CA ASP A 103 26.48 27.90 16.55
C ASP A 103 25.32 28.45 17.42
N MET A 104 25.32 28.12 18.73
CA MET A 104 25.81 29.02 19.82
C MET A 104 25.13 28.82 21.19
N SER A 105 25.89 28.19 22.12
CA SER A 105 26.06 28.39 23.58
C SER A 105 24.92 28.43 24.65
N PRO A 106 25.25 28.11 25.93
CA PRO A 106 24.32 27.62 26.96
C PRO A 106 23.93 28.67 28.03
N SER A 107 22.77 28.50 28.69
CA SER A 107 22.59 28.47 30.17
C SER A 107 21.14 28.69 30.65
N HIS A 108 20.89 28.23 31.89
CA HIS A 108 19.77 28.52 32.83
C HIS A 108 18.50 27.61 32.75
N HIS A 109 18.39 26.58 33.61
CA HIS A 109 18.04 26.51 35.05
C HIS A 109 16.53 26.32 35.34
N ASN A 110 16.22 25.10 35.79
CA ASN A 110 15.21 24.61 36.76
C ASN A 110 13.75 25.12 36.81
N ASN A 111 12.85 24.21 36.39
CA ASN A 111 11.88 23.41 37.17
C ASN A 111 10.63 24.02 37.88
N HIS A 112 9.48 23.37 37.56
CA HIS A 112 8.14 23.29 38.22
C HIS A 112 7.26 24.57 38.30
N SER A 113 6.01 24.61 37.82
CA SER A 113 4.90 23.67 38.11
C SER A 113 3.71 23.75 37.13
N ASN A 114 3.17 22.58 36.77
CA ASN A 114 1.78 22.19 36.46
C ASN A 114 0.84 23.11 35.65
N LYS A 115 0.63 22.74 34.37
CA LYS A 115 -0.70 22.36 33.83
C LYS A 115 -0.57 21.71 32.45
N THR A 116 -1.46 20.73 32.20
CA THR A 116 -1.92 20.21 30.90
C THR A 116 -0.91 19.50 29.99
N SER A 117 -1.03 18.17 29.95
CA SER A 117 -1.46 17.38 28.77
C SER A 117 -0.82 15.99 28.80
N GLN A 118 -1.62 15.00 29.20
CA GLN A 118 -1.28 13.59 29.01
C GLN A 118 -1.30 13.27 27.52
N THR A 119 -0.14 13.27 26.86
CA THR A 119 0.03 12.65 25.54
C THR A 119 0.57 11.24 25.75
N ALA A 120 -0.28 10.38 26.32
CA ALA A 120 -0.12 8.94 26.19
C ALA A 120 -0.33 8.61 24.71
N VAL A 121 0.59 7.84 24.14
CA VAL A 121 0.52 7.29 22.78
C VAL A 121 -0.83 6.57 22.63
N ARG A 122 -1.82 7.30 22.12
CA ARG A 122 -3.06 6.68 21.63
C ARG A 122 -2.65 5.99 20.35
N GLU A 123 -2.45 4.69 20.47
CA GLU A 123 -2.58 3.73 19.38
C GLU A 123 -3.73 4.20 18.49
N LEU A 124 -3.39 4.81 17.35
CA LEU A 124 -4.36 5.24 16.36
C LEU A 124 -4.88 3.95 15.74
N ASN A 125 -5.88 3.32 16.36
CA ASN A 125 -6.60 2.24 15.72
C ASN A 125 -7.13 2.81 14.39
N PRO A 126 -6.62 2.33 13.24
CA PRO A 126 -6.90 2.94 11.94
C PRO A 126 -8.37 2.82 11.52
N PHE A 127 -9.18 2.14 12.32
CA PHE A 127 -10.63 1.98 12.12
C PHE A 127 -11.47 2.53 13.28
N ALA A 128 -10.88 3.34 14.18
CA ALA A 128 -11.57 3.91 15.33
C ALA A 128 -12.81 4.72 14.97
N GLU A 129 -12.81 5.35 13.80
CA GLU A 129 -13.91 6.21 13.33
C GLU A 129 -14.87 5.50 12.37
N VAL A 130 -14.64 4.22 12.01
CA VAL A 130 -15.49 3.50 11.06
C VAL A 130 -16.78 3.06 11.73
N PRO A 131 -17.97 3.54 11.30
CA PRO A 131 -19.22 3.16 11.93
C PRO A 131 -19.49 1.66 11.83
N ARG A 132 -19.97 1.03 12.92
CA ARG A 132 -20.19 -0.43 13.02
C ARG A 132 -20.97 -1.03 11.84
N ASN A 133 -21.92 -0.29 11.27
CA ASN A 133 -22.78 -0.77 10.19
C ASN A 133 -22.35 -0.33 8.78
N ALA A 134 -21.30 0.50 8.66
CA ALA A 134 -20.76 0.95 7.37
C ALA A 134 -20.17 -0.23 6.56
N PRO A 135 -20.05 -0.12 5.23
CA PRO A 135 -19.27 -1.04 4.41
C PRO A 135 -17.85 -1.17 4.98
N CYS A 136 -17.36 -2.40 5.08
CA CYS A 136 -16.05 -2.66 5.67
C CYS A 136 -14.93 -2.16 4.72
N PRO A 137 -13.97 -1.34 5.21
CA PRO A 137 -12.94 -0.73 4.37
C PRO A 137 -11.92 -1.74 3.79
N CYS A 138 -11.92 -2.99 4.26
CA CYS A 138 -11.10 -4.07 3.69
C CYS A 138 -11.61 -4.63 2.34
N GLY A 139 -12.76 -4.16 1.85
CA GLY A 139 -13.31 -4.62 0.57
C GLY A 139 -14.03 -5.97 0.60
N SER A 140 -14.31 -6.55 1.77
CA SER A 140 -15.00 -7.84 1.90
C SER A 140 -16.49 -7.83 1.47
N GLY A 141 -17.05 -6.65 1.18
CA GLY A 141 -18.48 -6.48 0.89
C GLY A 141 -19.42 -6.61 2.09
N LYS A 142 -18.90 -6.90 3.29
CA LYS A 142 -19.67 -7.05 4.54
C LYS A 142 -19.75 -5.73 5.32
N LYS A 143 -20.71 -5.60 6.23
CA LYS A 143 -20.74 -4.49 7.22
C LYS A 143 -19.54 -4.63 8.18
N PHE A 144 -18.94 -3.51 8.60
CA PHE A 144 -17.74 -3.47 9.45
C PHE A 144 -17.84 -4.40 10.68
N LYS A 145 -19.01 -4.40 11.35
CA LYS A 145 -19.28 -5.29 12.49
C LYS A 145 -19.21 -6.79 12.21
N LYS A 146 -19.48 -7.20 10.97
CA LYS A 146 -19.48 -8.61 10.54
C LYS A 146 -18.13 -9.02 9.92
N CYS A 147 -17.12 -8.16 9.97
CA CYS A 147 -15.83 -8.39 9.34
C CYS A 147 -14.65 -8.16 10.30
N HIS A 148 -14.53 -6.98 10.90
CA HIS A 148 -13.38 -6.59 11.72
C HIS A 148 -13.71 -6.30 13.19
N LEU A 149 -15.00 -6.30 13.56
CA LEU A 149 -15.45 -6.26 14.96
C LEU A 149 -16.18 -7.54 15.35
N VAL A 150 -15.76 -8.67 14.77
CA VAL A 150 -16.32 -9.99 15.14
C VAL A 150 -15.92 -10.25 16.58
N ILE A 151 -16.89 -10.17 17.47
CA ILE A 151 -16.82 -10.63 18.86
C ILE A 151 -17.58 -11.95 18.89
#